data_AF-A0A1S9D4K2-F1
#
_entry.id   AF-A0A1S9D4K2-F1
#
_cell.length_a   1.000
_cell.length_b   1.000
_cell.length_c   1.000
_cell.angle_alpha   90.00
_cell.angle_beta   90.00
_cell.angle_gamma   90.00
#
_symmetry.space_group_name_H-M   'P 1'
#
loop_
_entity.id
_entity.type
_entity.pdbx_description
1 polymer ?
#
loop_
_entity_poly.entity_id
_entity_poly.type
_entity_poly.pdbx_seq_one_letter_code
_entity_poly.pdbx_strand_id
1 'polypeptide(L)' 'MPRSQFWRLKWYEWKLNWPKQRNDPSATVQRHIRLLHEYNKIKDIGQGLMGLIADARGVRQIEVQKEYGVGDRD' A
#
# COMPACT_ATOMS: atom_id res chain seq x y z
N MET A 1 53.36 -11.85 1.79
CA MET A 1 52.24 -11.53 2.71
C MET A 1 51.53 -12.82 3.12
N PRO A 2 51.12 -13.00 4.40
CA PRO A 2 50.47 -14.24 4.85
C PRO A 2 49.02 -14.32 4.34
N ARG A 3 48.59 -15.50 3.85
CA ARG A 3 47.27 -15.73 3.25
C ARG A 3 46.08 -15.39 4.17
N SER A 4 46.28 -15.34 5.49
CA SER A 4 45.23 -15.04 6.46
C SER A 4 44.76 -13.58 6.45
N GLN A 5 45.64 -12.64 6.09
CA GLN A 5 45.27 -11.22 6.01
C GLN A 5 44.61 -10.87 4.67
N PHE A 6 44.95 -11.59 3.60
CA PHE A 6 44.35 -11.41 2.29
C PHE A 6 42.84 -11.69 2.30
N TRP A 7 42.43 -12.81 2.90
CA TRP A 7 41.01 -13.15 3.04
C TRP A 7 40.26 -12.18 3.96
N ARG A 8 40.92 -11.64 4.99
CA ARG A 8 40.33 -10.65 5.88
C ARG A 8 40.05 -9.33 5.15
N LEU A 9 40.99 -8.85 4.32
CA LEU A 9 40.81 -7.66 3.51
C LEU A 9 39.73 -7.87 2.44
N LYS A 10 39.73 -9.01 1.76
CA LYS A 10 38.67 -9.38 0.81
C LYS A 10 37.29 -9.46 1.45
N TRP A 11 37.20 -9.95 2.69
CA TRP A 11 35.95 -9.98 3.44
C TRP A 11 35.46 -8.58 3.82
N TYR A 12 36.36 -7.67 4.24
CA TYR A 12 36.00 -6.28 4.51
C TYR A 12 35.61 -5.52 3.24
N GLU A 13 36.34 -5.67 2.14
CA GLU A 13 35.98 -5.12 0.82
C GLU A 13 34.59 -5.60 0.38
N TRP A 14 34.32 -6.89 0.53
CA TRP A 14 33.03 -7.48 0.18
C TRP A 14 31.90 -6.97 1.06
N LYS A 15 32.15 -6.80 2.36
CA LYS A 15 31.17 -6.25 3.32
C LYS A 15 30.88 -4.77 3.06
N LEU A 16 31.88 -3.99 2.66
CA LEU A 16 31.72 -2.57 2.32
C LEU A 16 31.01 -2.37 0.97
N ASN A 17 31.24 -3.28 0.02
CA ASN A 17 30.65 -3.24 -1.32
C ASN A 17 29.36 -4.09 -1.43
N TRP A 18 28.81 -4.53 -0.30
CA TRP A 18 27.57 -5.29 -0.29
C TRP A 18 26.41 -4.39 -0.70
N PRO A 19 25.66 -4.73 -1.77
CA PRO A 19 24.56 -3.90 -2.22
C PRO A 19 23.48 -3.86 -1.12
N LYS A 20 23.20 -2.66 -0.60
CA LYS A 20 22.00 -2.44 0.22
C LYS A 20 20.79 -2.85 -0.62
N GLN A 21 20.01 -3.80 -0.11
CA GLN A 21 18.80 -4.27 -0.79
C GLN A 21 17.91 -3.06 -1.08
N ARG A 22 17.61 -2.85 -2.37
CA ARG A 22 16.93 -1.64 -2.88
C ARG A 22 15.50 -1.46 -2.37
N ASN A 23 14.88 -2.51 -1.85
CA ASN A 23 13.53 -2.47 -1.29
C ASN A 23 13.62 -2.82 0.19
N ASP A 24 13.48 -1.80 1.05
CA ASP A 24 13.19 -2.01 2.46
C ASP A 24 11.79 -2.65 2.58
N PRO A 25 11.67 -3.89 3.09
CA PRO A 25 10.37 -4.54 3.29
C PRO A 25 9.46 -3.70 4.20
N SER A 26 10.04 -3.01 5.18
CA SER A 26 9.31 -2.18 6.13
C SER A 26 8.69 -0.97 5.43
N ALA A 27 9.46 -0.31 4.55
CA ALA A 27 8.96 0.80 3.74
C ALA A 27 7.83 0.36 2.80
N THR A 28 7.91 -0.86 2.26
CA THR A 28 6.87 -1.43 1.38
C THR A 28 5.56 -1.66 2.14
N VAL A 29 5.63 -2.27 3.33
CA VAL A 29 4.45 -2.51 4.17
C VAL A 29 3.83 -1.20 4.64
N GLN A 30 4.63 -0.24 5.11
CA GLN A 30 4.13 1.07 5.53
C GLN A 30 3.43 1.82 4.38
N ARG A 31 3.96 1.72 3.15
CA ARG A 31 3.30 2.28 1.98
C ARG A 31 1.93 1.64 1.73
N HIS A 32 1.83 0.32 1.82
CA HIS A 32 0.55 -0.39 1.64
C HIS A 32 -0.47 -0.04 2.74
N ILE A 33 -0.03 0.06 4.00
CA ILE A 33 -0.90 0.48 5.12
C ILE A 33 -1.50 1.87 4.85
N ARG A 34 -0.67 2.82 4.39
CA ARG A 34 -1.15 4.17 4.06
C ARG A 34 -2.17 4.16 2.92
N LEU A 35 -1.88 3.43 1.84
CA LEU A 35 -2.78 3.33 0.70
C LEU A 35 -4.13 2.72 1.08
N LEU A 36 -4.13 1.66 1.89
CA LEU A 36 -5.36 1.05 2.40
C LEU A 36 -6.16 2.02 3.28
N HIS A 37 -5.49 2.79 4.13
CA HIS A 37 -6.17 3.78 4.98
C HIS A 37 -6.82 4.90 4.16
N GLU A 38 -6.10 5.45 3.18
CA GLU A 38 -6.63 6.47 2.28
C GLU A 38 -7.79 5.93 1.42
N TYR A 39 -7.66 4.70 0.90
CA TYR A 39 -8.74 4.04 0.17
C TYR A 39 -10.00 3.91 1.03
N ASN A 40 -9.88 3.34 2.22
CA ASN A 40 -11.02 3.15 3.12
C ASN A 40 -11.68 4.49 3.47
N LYS A 41 -10.87 5.53 3.75
CA LYS A 41 -11.38 6.85 4.08
C LYS A 41 -12.23 7.44 2.95
N ILE A 42 -11.78 7.35 1.69
CA ILE A 42 -12.55 7.84 0.54
C ILE A 42 -13.79 6.97 0.31
N LYS A 43 -13.66 5.65 0.44
CA LYS A 43 -14.78 4.70 0.31
C LYS A 43 -15.89 5.01 1.30
N ASP A 44 -15.57 5.26 2.56
CA ASP A 44 -16.54 5.58 3.62
C ASP A 44 -17.27 6.90 3.35
N ILE A 45 -16.54 7.94 2.92
CA ILE A 45 -17.14 9.22 2.51
C ILE A 45 -18.09 9.01 1.32
N GLY A 46 -17.66 8.27 0.30
CA GLY A 46 -18.47 7.95 -0.87
C GLY A 46 -19.74 7.17 -0.53
N GLN A 47 -19.63 6.16 0.33
CA GLN A 47 -20.78 5.39 0.82
C GLN A 47 -21.77 6.26 1.59
N GLY A 48 -21.28 7.16 2.46
CA GLY A 48 -22.12 8.12 3.18
C GLY A 48 -22.87 9.07 2.23
N LEU A 49 -22.19 9.62 1.24
CA LEU A 49 -22.81 10.47 0.21
C LEU A 49 -23.87 9.72 -0.60
N MET A 50 -23.59 8.47 -0.98
CA MET A 50 -24.57 7.62 -1.68
C MET A 50 -25.81 7.33 -0.83
N GLY A 51 -25.66 7.16 0.48
CA GLY A 51 -26.77 7.05 1.41
C GLY A 51 -27.67 8.29 1.38
N LEU A 52 -27.08 9.49 1.48
CA LEU A 52 -27.82 10.74 1.41
C LEU A 52 -28.56 10.93 0.07
N ILE A 53 -27.94 10.54 -1.05
CA ILE A 53 -28.57 10.59 -2.38
C ILE A 53 -29.75 9.61 -2.46
N ALA A 54 -29.58 8.40 -1.93
CA ALA A 54 -30.63 7.37 -1.91
C ALA A 54 -31.83 7.84 -1.08
N ASP A 55 -31.58 8.39 0.10
CA ASP A 55 -32.61 8.95 1.00
C ASP A 55 -33.37 10.10 0.31
N ALA A 56 -32.65 11.04 -0.33
CA ALA A 56 -33.26 12.16 -1.04
C ALA A 56 -34.12 11.72 -2.23
N ARG A 57 -33.76 10.61 -2.89
CA ARG A 57 -34.49 10.06 -4.04
C ARG A 57 -35.59 9.06 -3.64
N GLY A 58 -35.63 8.63 -2.37
CA GLY A 58 -36.55 7.58 -1.91
C GLY A 58 -36.29 6.21 -2.53
N VAL A 59 -35.05 5.95 -2.96
CA VAL A 59 -34.63 4.67 -3.58
C VAL A 59 -33.66 3.95 -2.68
N ARG A 60 -33.40 2.67 -2.95
CA ARG A 60 -32.40 1.91 -2.21
C ARG A 60 -30.99 2.33 -2.62
N GLN A 61 -30.07 2.37 -1.66
CA GLN A 61 -28.66 2.71 -1.90
C GLN A 61 -28.00 1.82 -2.98
N ILE A 62 -28.39 0.54 -3.08
CA ILE A 62 -27.90 -0.38 -4.12
C ILE A 62 -28.28 0.07 -5.55
N GLU A 63 -29.36 0.81 -5.72
CA GLU A 63 -29.78 1.32 -7.03
C GLU A 63 -28.96 2.54 -7.43
N VAL A 64 -28.66 3.41 -6.47
CA VAL A 64 -27.71 4.53 -6.64
C VAL A 64 -26.31 4.00 -6.94
N GLN A 65 -25.83 3.01 -6.19
CA GLN A 65 -24.55 2.35 -6.42
C GLN A 65 -24.43 1.81 -7.86
N LYS A 66 -25.45 1.11 -8.35
CA LYS A 66 -25.50 0.61 -9.75
C LYS A 66 -25.47 1.73 -10.77
N GLU A 67 -26.20 2.83 -10.54
CA GLU A 67 -26.22 4.00 -11.43
C GLU A 67 -24.84 4.66 -11.54
N TYR A 68 -24.14 4.81 -10.43
CA TYR A 68 -22.79 5.40 -10.38
C TYR A 68 -21.67 4.41 -10.67
N GLY A 69 -21.99 3.15 -10.98
CA GLY A 69 -21.00 2.11 -11.30
C GLY A 69 -20.14 1.67 -10.12
N VAL A 70 -20.59 1.91 -8.88
CA VAL A 70 -19.91 1.52 -7.65
C VAL A 70 -20.52 0.22 -7.14
N GLY A 71 -19.70 -0.79 -6.84
CA GLY A 71 -20.20 -2.08 -6.34
C GLY A 71 -19.25 -2.70 -5.32
N ASP A 72 -19.74 -3.71 -4.59
CA ASP A 72 -18.99 -4.38 -3.50
C ASP A 72 -17.71 -5.13 -3.95
N ARG A 73 -17.39 -5.15 -5.26
CA ARG A 73 -16.27 -5.94 -5.80
C ARG A 73 -14.92 -5.22 -5.84
N ASP A 74 -14.83 -4.00 -5.29
CA ASP A 74 -13.59 -3.23 -5.18
C ASP A 74 -13.10 -3.04 -3.73
#